data_AF-A0A6J4F9V8-F1
#
_entry.id   AF-A0A6J4F9V8-F1
#
_cell.length_a   1.000
_cell.length_b   1.000
_cell.length_c   1.000
_cell.angle_alpha   90.00
_cell.angle_beta   90.00
_cell.angle_gamma   90.00
#
_symmetry.space_group_name_H-M   'P 1'
#
loop_
_entity.id
_entity.type
_entity.pdbx_description
1 polymer ?
#
loop_
_entity_poly.entity_id
_entity_poly.type
_entity_poly.pdbx_seq_one_letter_code
_entity_poly.pdbx_strand_id
1 'polypeptide(L)'
;MLLRHLLLFVLAFTPTRAWSTNGFCEEHRLELIPIYQTLIERLKQHLYTRDNNLKIDAETDIQAFMKFSQQADRYDKRMVNAIRAYNDDDPEAERVCRALVVSANCEAYLVYQDAVINLPGIERESVLAEGRRRCERAYQYIGFSFVPDGVW
;
A
#
# COMPACT_ATOMS: atom_id res chain seq x y z
N MET A 1 1.95 63.60 -32.23
CA MET A 1 1.53 62.22 -32.56
C MET A 1 2.41 61.22 -31.81
N LEU A 2 2.21 61.09 -30.50
CA LEU A 2 3.15 60.39 -29.60
C LEU A 2 2.34 59.70 -28.49
N LEU A 3 1.49 58.74 -28.85
CA LEU A 3 0.81 57.88 -27.87
C LEU A 3 0.10 56.73 -28.60
N ARG A 4 0.80 55.66 -29.01
CA ARG A 4 0.09 54.46 -29.48
C ARG A 4 0.80 53.11 -29.37
N HIS A 5 2.01 53.02 -28.83
CA HIS A 5 2.77 51.74 -28.87
C HIS A 5 3.25 51.23 -27.50
N LEU A 6 2.68 51.73 -26.40
CA LEU A 6 2.99 51.27 -25.03
C LEU A 6 1.78 50.54 -24.44
N LEU A 7 1.41 49.40 -25.01
CA LEU A 7 0.33 48.55 -24.49
C LEU A 7 0.48 47.11 -24.99
N LEU A 8 1.67 46.52 -24.81
CA LEU A 8 1.91 45.08 -25.06
C LEU A 8 2.74 44.44 -23.94
N PHE A 9 2.73 45.03 -22.75
CA PHE A 9 3.54 44.58 -21.62
C PHE A 9 2.70 44.38 -20.35
N VAL A 10 1.55 43.71 -20.46
CA VAL A 10 0.76 43.36 -19.29
C VAL A 10 0.10 41.99 -19.47
N LEU A 11 0.65 41.04 -18.71
CA LEU A 11 -0.05 39.90 -18.11
C LEU A 11 -0.66 38.85 -19.05
N ALA A 12 0.17 37.90 -19.44
CA ALA A 12 -0.25 36.50 -19.53
C ALA A 12 0.80 35.58 -18.90
N PHE A 13 1.41 35.98 -17.78
CA PHE A 13 1.91 35.01 -16.82
C PHE A 13 0.70 34.57 -15.98
N THR A 14 -0.19 33.78 -16.57
CA THR A 14 -0.88 32.80 -15.73
C THR A 14 0.22 31.91 -15.18
N PRO A 15 0.44 31.82 -13.86
CA PRO A 15 1.14 30.67 -13.36
C PRO A 15 0.27 29.49 -13.80
N THR A 16 0.68 28.81 -14.88
CA THR A 16 0.38 27.41 -15.00
C THR A 16 0.89 26.85 -13.69
N ARG A 17 -0.03 26.53 -12.78
CA ARG A 17 0.31 25.66 -11.67
C ARG A 17 0.66 24.35 -12.37
N ALA A 18 1.90 24.22 -12.80
CA ALA A 18 2.53 22.93 -12.84
C ALA A 18 2.57 22.53 -11.37
N TRP A 19 1.45 21.97 -10.89
CA TRP A 19 1.49 21.14 -9.70
C TRP A 19 2.65 20.17 -9.97
N SER A 20 3.49 19.93 -8.98
CA SER A 20 4.31 18.72 -9.03
C SER A 20 3.31 17.57 -8.98
N THR A 21 2.75 17.20 -10.13
CA THR A 21 1.48 16.45 -10.30
C THR A 21 1.56 15.02 -9.78
N ASN A 22 2.68 14.59 -9.22
CA ASN A 22 2.92 13.18 -8.91
C ASN A 22 3.27 12.96 -7.43
N GLY A 23 3.64 14.00 -6.68
CA GLY A 23 4.32 13.83 -5.37
C GLY A 23 3.50 13.03 -4.36
N PHE A 24 2.22 13.35 -4.21
CA PHE A 24 1.39 12.75 -3.18
C PHE A 24 1.22 11.23 -3.34
N CYS A 25 0.75 10.77 -4.51
CA CYS A 25 0.53 9.35 -4.76
C CYS A 25 1.83 8.57 -4.96
N GLU A 26 2.89 9.20 -5.50
CA GLU A 26 4.21 8.56 -5.61
C GLU A 26 4.87 8.35 -4.25
N GLU A 27 4.72 9.29 -3.30
CA GLU A 27 5.15 9.09 -1.91
C GLU A 27 4.51 7.84 -1.30
N HIS A 28 3.20 7.68 -1.48
CA HIS A 28 2.46 6.51 -1.02
C HIS A 28 2.87 5.22 -1.75
N ARG A 29 3.22 5.30 -3.04
CA ARG A 29 3.75 4.17 -3.79
C ARG A 29 5.07 3.65 -3.18
N LEU A 30 5.95 4.56 -2.76
CA LEU A 30 7.22 4.21 -2.14
C LEU A 30 7.04 3.50 -0.79
N GLU A 31 5.92 3.69 -0.10
CA GLU A 31 5.61 2.99 1.15
C GLU A 31 5.23 1.52 0.95
N LEU A 32 4.81 1.11 -0.26
CA LEU A 32 4.41 -0.27 -0.53
C LEU A 32 5.59 -1.24 -0.35
N ILE A 33 6.77 -0.89 -0.84
CA ILE A 33 7.96 -1.78 -0.80
C ILE A 33 8.36 -2.11 0.66
N PRO A 34 8.54 -1.12 1.57
CA PRO A 34 8.86 -1.37 2.97
C PRO A 34 7.86 -2.27 3.71
N ILE A 35 6.56 -2.19 3.40
CA ILE A 35 5.53 -3.03 4.04
C ILE A 35 5.86 -4.51 3.82
N TYR A 36 6.09 -4.92 2.56
CA TYR A 36 6.39 -6.31 2.23
C TYR A 36 7.77 -6.73 2.73
N GLN A 37 8.80 -5.89 2.55
CA GLN A 37 10.17 -6.21 2.99
C GLN A 37 10.24 -6.46 4.50
N THR A 38 9.56 -5.65 5.30
CA THR A 38 9.52 -5.82 6.75
C THR A 38 8.90 -7.16 7.15
N LEU A 39 7.78 -7.53 6.53
CA LEU A 39 7.09 -8.78 6.85
C LEU A 39 7.84 -10.02 6.36
N ILE A 40 8.49 -9.92 5.19
CA ILE A 40 9.40 -10.93 4.67
C ILE A 40 10.54 -11.17 5.65
N GLU A 41 11.16 -10.11 6.18
CA GLU A 41 12.27 -10.25 7.12
C GLU A 41 11.83 -10.84 8.46
N ARG A 42 10.66 -10.44 8.97
CA ARG A 42 10.07 -11.08 10.16
C ARG A 42 9.76 -12.56 9.92
N LEU A 43 9.25 -12.92 8.75
CA LEU A 43 8.98 -14.31 8.39
C LEU A 43 10.28 -15.13 8.39
N LYS A 44 11.36 -14.58 7.85
CA LYS A 44 12.67 -15.25 7.86
C LYS A 44 13.22 -15.50 9.27
N GLN A 45 12.95 -14.61 10.23
CA GLN A 45 13.38 -14.83 11.61
C GLN A 45 12.75 -16.08 12.22
N HIS A 46 11.51 -16.40 11.81
CA HIS A 46 10.79 -17.58 12.29
C HIS A 46 11.26 -18.89 11.65
N LEU A 47 11.98 -18.84 10.52
CA LEU A 47 12.59 -20.04 9.91
C LEU A 47 13.51 -20.78 10.89
N TYR A 48 14.21 -20.04 11.75
CA TYR A 48 15.20 -20.60 12.70
C TYR A 48 14.59 -21.09 14.01
N THR A 49 13.33 -20.77 14.30
CA THR A 49 12.60 -21.18 15.52
C THR A 49 11.62 -22.33 15.30
N ARG A 50 11.54 -22.85 14.06
CA ARG A 50 10.63 -23.93 13.68
C ARG A 50 11.20 -25.31 14.06
N ASP A 51 10.43 -26.08 14.82
CA ASP A 51 10.85 -27.37 15.38
C ASP A 51 10.37 -28.55 14.51
N ASN A 52 11.32 -29.40 14.10
CA ASN A 52 11.25 -30.76 13.55
C ASN A 52 10.33 -31.12 12.34
N ASN A 53 9.39 -30.28 11.90
CA ASN A 53 8.55 -30.54 10.72
C ASN A 53 8.82 -29.56 9.56
N LEU A 54 10.12 -29.31 9.33
CA LEU A 54 10.71 -28.38 8.35
C LEU A 54 10.01 -28.30 6.99
N LYS A 55 9.40 -29.40 6.51
CA LYS A 55 8.73 -29.42 5.20
C LYS A 55 7.40 -28.65 5.18
N ILE A 56 6.52 -28.88 6.16
CA ILE A 56 5.19 -28.23 6.23
C ILE A 56 5.37 -26.73 6.52
N ASP A 57 6.34 -26.44 7.37
CA ASP A 57 6.72 -25.08 7.72
C ASP A 57 7.34 -24.36 6.51
N ALA A 58 8.31 -24.95 5.83
CA ALA A 58 8.92 -24.33 4.63
C ALA A 58 7.90 -24.11 3.49
N GLU A 59 6.95 -25.04 3.29
CA GLU A 59 5.87 -24.86 2.32
C GLU A 59 4.99 -23.66 2.67
N THR A 60 4.65 -23.48 3.95
CA THR A 60 3.87 -22.33 4.44
C THR A 60 4.60 -21.00 4.20
N ASP A 61 5.92 -20.97 4.41
CA ASP A 61 6.71 -19.75 4.16
C ASP A 61 6.83 -19.43 2.68
N ILE A 62 7.08 -20.45 1.85
CA ILE A 62 7.09 -20.28 0.39
C ILE A 62 5.73 -19.74 -0.08
N GLN A 63 4.62 -20.28 0.43
CA GLN A 63 3.29 -19.77 0.11
C GLN A 63 3.12 -18.31 0.55
N ALA A 64 3.59 -17.95 1.74
CA ALA A 64 3.54 -16.56 2.21
C ALA A 64 4.40 -15.62 1.33
N PHE A 65 5.61 -16.02 0.94
CA PHE A 65 6.46 -15.24 0.01
C PHE A 65 5.80 -15.06 -1.37
N MET A 66 5.16 -16.11 -1.88
CA MET A 66 4.40 -16.03 -3.13
C MET A 66 3.21 -15.07 -3.00
N LYS A 67 2.45 -15.14 -1.90
CA LYS A 67 1.35 -14.21 -1.61
C LYS A 67 1.83 -12.76 -1.51
N PHE A 68 2.95 -12.50 -0.84
CA PHE A 68 3.55 -11.16 -0.77
C PHE A 68 3.93 -10.61 -2.14
N SER A 69 4.56 -11.44 -2.97
CA SER A 69 4.95 -11.05 -4.33
C SER A 69 3.74 -10.70 -5.19
N GLN A 70 2.67 -11.49 -5.10
CA GLN A 70 1.41 -11.24 -5.80
C GLN A 70 0.69 -9.98 -5.29
N GLN A 71 0.71 -9.72 -3.98
CA GLN A 71 0.17 -8.51 -3.40
C GLN A 71 0.95 -7.27 -3.86
N ALA A 72 2.29 -7.33 -3.86
CA ALA A 72 3.14 -6.23 -4.32
C ALA A 72 2.83 -5.84 -5.77
N ASP A 73 2.77 -6.81 -6.68
CA ASP A 73 2.40 -6.57 -8.09
C ASP A 73 0.98 -6.00 -8.23
N ARG A 74 0.00 -6.55 -7.51
CA ARG A 74 -1.39 -6.05 -7.53
C ARG A 74 -1.48 -4.61 -7.05
N TYR A 75 -0.83 -4.28 -5.94
CA TYR A 75 -0.90 -2.95 -5.34
C TYR A 75 -0.08 -1.91 -6.12
N ASP A 76 1.06 -2.28 -6.71
CA ASP A 76 1.80 -1.39 -7.62
C ASP A 76 0.94 -1.01 -8.83
N LYS A 77 0.30 -1.98 -9.49
CA LYS A 77 -0.63 -1.73 -10.61
C LYS A 77 -1.78 -0.81 -10.23
N ARG A 78 -2.41 -1.06 -9.07
CA ARG A 78 -3.49 -0.21 -8.54
C ARG A 78 -3.01 1.21 -8.24
N MET A 79 -1.80 1.34 -7.68
CA MET A 79 -1.21 2.64 -7.38
C MET A 79 -0.88 3.43 -8.64
N VAL A 80 -0.32 2.78 -9.67
CA VAL A 80 -0.07 3.41 -10.98
C VAL A 80 -1.37 3.94 -11.60
N ASN A 81 -2.47 3.19 -11.50
CA ASN A 81 -3.78 3.66 -11.96
C ASN A 81 -4.29 4.87 -11.14
N ALA A 82 -4.10 4.85 -9.82
CA ALA A 82 -4.48 5.96 -8.96
C ALA A 82 -3.64 7.23 -9.23
N ILE A 83 -2.34 7.08 -9.50
CA ILE A 83 -1.45 8.17 -9.94
C ILE A 83 -1.95 8.76 -11.27
N ARG A 84 -2.39 7.92 -12.21
CA ARG A 84 -2.98 8.39 -13.47
C ARG A 84 -4.25 9.22 -13.22
N ALA A 85 -5.17 8.72 -12.41
CA ALA A 85 -6.38 9.46 -12.05
C ALA A 85 -6.07 10.79 -11.35
N TYR A 86 -5.06 10.80 -10.48
CA TYR A 86 -4.58 12.03 -9.82
C TYR A 86 -4.02 13.04 -10.83
N ASN A 87 -3.25 12.57 -11.82
CA ASN A 87 -2.75 13.42 -12.91
C ASN A 87 -3.87 13.95 -13.82
N ASP A 88 -5.01 13.26 -13.88
CA ASP A 88 -6.21 13.67 -14.62
C ASP A 88 -7.14 14.58 -13.76
N ASP A 89 -6.63 15.12 -12.63
CA ASP A 89 -7.33 15.99 -11.67
C ASP A 89 -8.58 15.35 -11.02
N ASP A 90 -8.61 14.02 -10.87
CA ASP A 90 -9.69 13.34 -10.14
C ASP A 90 -9.63 13.71 -8.64
N PRO A 91 -10.67 14.37 -8.08
CA PRO A 91 -10.70 14.79 -6.68
C PRO A 91 -10.66 13.62 -5.69
N GLU A 92 -10.94 12.40 -6.12
CA GLU A 92 -10.92 11.21 -5.28
C GLU A 92 -9.59 10.48 -5.26
N ALA A 93 -8.69 10.77 -6.21
CA ALA A 93 -7.47 9.99 -6.42
C ALA A 93 -6.52 10.03 -5.22
N GLU A 94 -6.39 11.16 -4.50
CA GLU A 94 -5.57 11.20 -3.29
C GLU A 94 -6.11 10.28 -2.18
N ARG A 95 -7.44 10.21 -2.04
CA ARG A 95 -8.08 9.31 -1.08
C ARG A 95 -7.83 7.86 -1.47
N VAL A 96 -7.87 7.54 -2.77
CA VAL A 96 -7.57 6.21 -3.30
C VAL A 96 -6.12 5.82 -3.02
N CYS A 97 -5.14 6.71 -3.27
CA CYS A 97 -3.73 6.42 -3.00
C CYS A 97 -3.48 6.11 -1.52
N ARG A 98 -4.07 6.89 -0.60
CA ARG A 98 -4.04 6.60 0.85
C ARG A 98 -4.67 5.25 1.18
N ALA A 99 -5.85 4.98 0.64
CA ALA A 99 -6.58 3.74 0.88
C ALA A 99 -5.78 2.51 0.42
N LEU A 100 -5.08 2.60 -0.72
CA LEU A 100 -4.28 1.51 -1.26
C LEU A 100 -3.13 1.12 -0.35
N VAL A 101 -2.40 2.07 0.23
CA VAL A 101 -1.28 1.77 1.15
C VAL A 101 -1.79 1.11 2.42
N VAL A 102 -2.85 1.65 3.01
CA VAL A 102 -3.40 1.10 4.25
C VAL A 102 -4.00 -0.30 4.03
N SER A 103 -4.63 -0.51 2.87
CA SER A 103 -5.14 -1.83 2.48
C SER A 103 -4.02 -2.83 2.24
N ALA A 104 -2.94 -2.44 1.55
CA ALA A 104 -1.74 -3.26 1.38
C ALA A 104 -1.13 -3.65 2.72
N ASN A 105 -1.06 -2.72 3.68
CA ASN A 105 -0.53 -2.99 5.02
C ASN A 105 -1.39 -3.99 5.81
N CYS A 106 -2.72 -3.88 5.74
CA CYS A 106 -3.64 -4.85 6.36
C CYS A 106 -3.49 -6.22 5.71
N GLU A 107 -3.65 -6.31 4.38
CA GLU A 107 -3.65 -7.59 3.67
C GLU A 107 -2.30 -8.31 3.76
N ALA A 108 -1.18 -7.58 3.70
CA ALA A 108 0.14 -8.18 3.89
C ALA A 108 0.30 -8.71 5.33
N TYR A 109 -0.17 -7.96 6.33
CA TYR A 109 -0.09 -8.46 7.70
C TYR A 109 -0.95 -9.71 7.92
N LEU A 110 -2.12 -9.83 7.30
CA LEU A 110 -2.94 -11.05 7.38
C LEU A 110 -2.22 -12.27 6.78
N VAL A 111 -1.44 -12.09 5.70
CA VAL A 111 -0.57 -13.15 5.16
C VAL A 111 0.51 -13.56 6.16
N TYR A 112 1.17 -12.58 6.79
CA TYR A 112 2.15 -12.85 7.84
C TYR A 112 1.51 -13.60 9.03
N GLN A 113 0.35 -13.13 9.50
CA GLN A 113 -0.40 -13.72 10.60
C GLN A 113 -0.71 -15.20 10.32
N ASP A 114 -1.28 -15.51 9.16
CA ASP A 114 -1.61 -16.88 8.74
C ASP A 114 -0.38 -17.81 8.81
N ALA A 115 0.79 -17.32 8.40
CA ALA A 115 2.03 -18.10 8.36
C ALA A 115 2.68 -18.34 9.74
N VAL A 116 2.41 -17.49 10.74
CA VAL A 116 3.14 -17.53 12.02
C VAL A 116 2.28 -17.84 13.24
N ILE A 117 0.95 -17.64 13.17
CA ILE A 117 0.09 -17.63 14.36
C ILE A 117 0.04 -18.95 15.14
N ASN A 118 0.36 -20.06 14.47
CA ASN A 118 0.36 -21.40 15.06
C ASN A 118 1.78 -21.92 15.36
N LEU A 119 2.82 -21.10 15.15
CA LEU A 119 4.20 -21.52 15.43
C LEU A 119 4.46 -21.56 16.95
N PRO A 120 5.28 -22.53 17.43
CA PRO A 120 5.70 -22.58 18.82
C PRO A 120 6.39 -21.28 19.25
N GLY A 121 6.09 -20.81 20.46
CA GLY A 121 6.71 -19.60 21.04
C GLY A 121 6.16 -18.27 20.53
N ILE A 122 5.20 -18.27 19.60
CA ILE A 122 4.52 -17.04 19.16
C ILE A 122 3.47 -16.58 20.16
N GLU A 123 3.52 -15.31 20.52
CA GLU A 123 2.49 -14.64 21.30
C GLU A 123 1.26 -14.36 20.42
N ARG A 124 0.35 -15.34 20.35
CA ARG A 124 -0.83 -15.33 19.48
C ARG A 124 -1.68 -14.07 19.60
N GLU A 125 -1.95 -13.61 20.82
CA GLU A 125 -2.79 -12.43 21.06
C GLU A 125 -2.18 -11.14 20.51
N SER A 126 -0.86 -10.99 20.60
CA SER A 126 -0.13 -9.86 20.03
C SER A 126 -0.22 -9.83 18.50
N VAL A 127 -0.08 -10.99 17.85
CA VAL A 127 -0.25 -11.12 16.40
C VAL A 127 -1.68 -10.76 15.98
N LEU A 128 -2.70 -11.31 16.65
CA LEU A 128 -4.10 -11.01 16.35
C LEU A 128 -4.46 -9.54 16.58
N ALA A 129 -3.96 -8.93 17.66
CA ALA A 129 -4.22 -7.53 17.97
C ALA A 129 -3.60 -6.58 16.94
N GLU A 130 -2.38 -6.86 16.50
CA GLU A 130 -1.72 -6.08 15.45
C GLU A 130 -2.42 -6.22 14.10
N GLY A 131 -2.93 -7.41 13.77
CA GLY A 131 -3.77 -7.63 12.59
C GLY A 131 -5.04 -6.79 12.62
N ARG A 132 -5.76 -6.79 13.75
CA ARG A 132 -6.93 -5.93 13.96
C ARG A 132 -6.58 -4.46 13.79
N ARG A 133 -5.52 -3.97 14.45
CA ARG A 133 -5.09 -2.57 14.39
C ARG A 133 -4.78 -2.10 12.96
N ARG A 134 -4.09 -2.92 12.16
CA ARG A 134 -3.77 -2.58 10.76
C ARG A 134 -5.01 -2.56 9.88
N CYS A 135 -5.92 -3.50 10.09
CA CYS A 135 -7.12 -3.62 9.28
C CYS A 135 -8.23 -2.63 9.67
N GLU A 136 -8.38 -2.27 10.95
CA GLU A 136 -9.25 -1.18 11.40
C GLU A 136 -8.91 0.13 10.69
N ARG A 137 -7.62 0.43 10.52
CA ARG A 137 -7.17 1.60 9.76
C ARG A 137 -7.61 1.51 8.31
N ALA A 138 -7.58 0.33 7.69
CA ALA A 138 -8.05 0.14 6.32
C ALA A 138 -9.56 0.37 6.22
N TYR A 139 -10.35 -0.20 7.15
CA TYR A 139 -11.80 -0.05 7.20
C TYR A 139 -12.28 1.40 7.34
N GLN A 140 -11.49 2.29 7.95
CA GLN A 140 -11.79 3.73 8.00
C GLN A 140 -11.74 4.42 6.63
N TYR A 141 -10.99 3.87 5.66
CA TYR A 141 -10.98 4.35 4.27
C TYR A 141 -12.00 3.63 3.38
N ILE A 142 -12.60 2.54 3.88
CA ILE A 142 -13.59 1.71 3.19
C ILE A 142 -14.99 2.37 3.35
N GLY A 143 -15.11 3.58 2.80
CA GLY A 143 -16.35 4.04 2.15
C GLY A 143 -16.37 3.67 0.65
N PHE A 144 -15.23 3.19 0.14
CA PHE A 144 -15.09 2.47 -1.12
C PHE A 144 -15.08 0.97 -0.84
N SER A 145 -16.23 0.33 -1.01
CA SER A 145 -16.36 -1.13 -0.91
C SER A 145 -15.45 -1.81 -1.93
N PHE A 146 -14.35 -2.38 -1.46
CA PHE A 146 -13.80 -3.60 -2.05
C PHE A 146 -13.74 -4.66 -0.95
N VAL A 147 -14.92 -5.00 -0.43
CA VAL A 147 -15.12 -6.31 0.20
C VAL A 147 -14.78 -7.35 -0.88
N PRO A 148 -13.83 -8.26 -0.67
CA PRO A 148 -13.77 -9.45 -1.51
C PRO A 148 -15.09 -10.16 -1.31
N ASP A 149 -15.93 -10.18 -2.34
CA ASP A 149 -17.10 -11.06 -2.36
C ASP A 149 -16.61 -12.48 -2.13
N GLY A 150 -16.83 -12.98 -0.92
CA GLY A 150 -16.68 -14.39 -0.60
C GLY A 150 -15.57 -14.73 0.41
N VAL A 151 -16.06 -15.28 1.52
CA VAL A 151 -15.42 -16.26 2.40
C VAL A 151 -14.50 -15.68 3.50
N TRP A 152 -15.11 -15.48 4.67
CA TRP A 152 -14.46 -15.71 5.98
C TRP A 152 -14.75 -17.13 6.42
#